data_AF-A0A947BB23-F1
#
_entry.id   AF-A0A947BB23-F1
#
_cell.length_a   1.000
_cell.length_b   1.000
_cell.length_c   1.000
_cell.angle_alpha   90.00
_cell.angle_beta   90.00
_cell.angle_gamma   90.00
#
_symmetry.space_group_name_H-M   'P 1'
#
loop_
_entity.id
_entity.type
_entity.pdbx_description
1 polymer ?
#
loop_
_entity_poly.entity_id
_entity_poly.type
_entity_poly.pdbx_seq_one_letter_code
_entity_poly.pdbx_strand_id
1 'polypeptide(L)'
;MGSMNFAFHPLAARYESFRYDWEKAYIEGSEANIFRNTFADIKEAAKRLAPHDIKFEHEIYDVGHLYNLKFCMDTGLFKAPVFLQFVMGILGGIGADIENLVFMKKTADKLFGDSYRWSVLGAGAAQMPLATAASQMGGNVRVGLEDSLFIKRGELATSNAQQVEKIRRIVEDLGAEIATPDEAREILQLKGGDRVGF
;
A
#
# COMPACT_ATOMS: atom_id res chain seq x y z
N MET A 1 1.37 3.45 -8.96
CA MET A 1 1.99 3.02 -10.25
C MET A 1 1.05 3.10 -11.46
N GLY A 2 0.17 4.10 -11.52
CA GLY A 2 -0.73 4.32 -12.66
C GLY A 2 -1.80 5.34 -12.31
N SER A 3 -2.39 5.96 -13.32
CA SER A 3 -3.50 6.90 -13.14
C SER A 3 -4.81 6.13 -13.00
N MET A 4 -5.65 6.54 -12.05
CA MET A 4 -6.91 5.86 -11.76
C MET A 4 -7.93 6.83 -11.15
N ASN A 5 -9.20 6.46 -11.19
CA ASN A 5 -10.17 7.06 -10.26
C ASN A 5 -9.75 6.69 -8.84
N PHE A 6 -9.77 7.65 -7.93
CA PHE A 6 -9.55 7.41 -6.51
C PHE A 6 -10.67 8.11 -5.76
N ALA A 7 -11.75 7.35 -5.52
CA ALA A 7 -12.99 7.91 -5.04
C ALA A 7 -13.28 7.47 -3.59
N PHE A 8 -13.73 8.43 -2.79
CA PHE A 8 -14.24 8.19 -1.44
C PHE A 8 -15.44 9.09 -1.11
N HIS A 9 -16.02 9.75 -2.12
CA HIS A 9 -17.21 10.59 -2.03
C HIS A 9 -18.42 9.92 -1.35
N PRO A 10 -18.67 8.59 -1.45
CA PRO A 10 -19.79 7.99 -0.73
C PRO A 10 -19.64 8.05 0.79
N LEU A 11 -18.41 8.29 1.31
CA LEU A 11 -18.20 8.51 2.74
C LEU A 11 -18.90 9.77 3.24
N ALA A 12 -19.11 10.79 2.41
CA ALA A 12 -19.80 12.02 2.83
C ALA A 12 -21.22 11.73 3.34
N ALA A 13 -21.91 10.76 2.71
CA ALA A 13 -23.25 10.33 3.11
C ALA A 13 -23.28 9.54 4.44
N ARG A 14 -22.13 9.15 4.99
CA ARG A 14 -22.03 8.42 6.26
C ARG A 14 -21.90 9.31 7.49
N TYR A 15 -21.71 10.62 7.30
CA TYR A 15 -21.51 11.59 8.37
C TYR A 15 -22.58 12.68 8.31
N GLU A 16 -23.21 12.98 9.45
CA GLU A 16 -24.25 14.00 9.54
C GLU A 16 -23.67 15.41 9.68
N SER A 17 -22.45 15.54 10.21
CA SER A 17 -21.78 16.82 10.44
C SER A 17 -20.27 16.69 10.22
N PHE A 18 -19.67 17.82 9.87
CA PHE A 18 -18.23 17.99 9.66
C PHE A 18 -17.76 19.15 10.54
N ARG A 19 -16.53 19.08 11.04
CA ARG A 19 -15.99 20.12 11.93
C ARG A 19 -15.54 21.34 11.15
N TYR A 20 -15.01 21.13 9.95
CA TYR A 20 -14.51 22.14 9.05
C TYR A 20 -15.13 21.99 7.66
N ASP A 21 -15.45 23.12 7.04
CA ASP A 21 -16.14 23.16 5.75
C ASP A 21 -15.39 22.41 4.63
N TRP A 22 -14.06 22.41 4.70
CA TRP A 22 -13.22 21.76 3.69
C TRP A 22 -13.36 20.23 3.69
N GLU A 23 -13.74 19.60 4.82
CA GLU A 23 -13.76 18.13 4.93
C GLU A 23 -14.78 17.52 3.98
N LYS A 24 -16.01 18.05 4.00
CA LYS A 24 -17.08 17.58 3.12
C LYS A 24 -16.76 17.84 1.65
N ALA A 25 -16.31 19.06 1.33
CA ALA A 25 -15.94 19.44 -0.02
C ALA A 25 -14.79 18.58 -0.57
N TYR A 26 -13.80 18.24 0.26
CA TYR A 26 -12.70 17.35 -0.09
C TYR A 26 -13.19 15.93 -0.38
N ILE A 27 -14.07 15.37 0.46
CA ILE A 27 -14.64 14.04 0.28
C ILE A 27 -15.49 13.96 -0.98
N GLU A 28 -16.47 14.86 -1.14
CA GLU A 28 -17.36 14.91 -2.31
C GLU A 28 -16.57 15.17 -3.60
N GLY A 29 -15.57 16.05 -3.56
CA GLY A 29 -14.70 16.36 -4.70
C GLY A 29 -13.93 15.17 -5.26
N SER A 30 -13.77 14.09 -4.49
CA SER A 30 -13.12 12.86 -4.98
C SER A 30 -13.90 12.15 -6.11
N GLU A 31 -15.19 12.44 -6.29
CA GLU A 31 -16.01 11.88 -7.38
C GLU A 31 -15.47 12.22 -8.78
N ALA A 32 -14.97 13.44 -8.95
CA ALA A 32 -14.47 13.93 -10.24
C ALA A 32 -12.93 13.88 -10.37
N ASN A 33 -12.24 13.34 -9.37
CA ASN A 33 -10.78 13.39 -9.30
C ASN A 33 -10.13 12.17 -9.97
N ILE A 34 -9.07 12.43 -10.73
CA ILE A 34 -8.15 11.38 -11.21
C ILE A 34 -6.89 11.47 -10.35
N PHE A 35 -6.55 10.35 -9.69
CA PHE A 35 -5.25 10.24 -9.05
C PHE A 35 -4.18 10.02 -10.11
N ARG A 36 -3.70 11.12 -10.68
CA ARG A 36 -2.84 11.15 -11.85
C ARG A 36 -1.42 10.68 -11.51
N ASN A 37 -1.01 9.62 -12.20
CA ASN A 37 0.37 9.12 -12.26
C ASN A 37 0.64 8.59 -13.67
N THR A 38 0.86 9.50 -14.64
CA THR A 38 1.22 9.10 -16.00
C THR A 38 2.63 8.53 -16.04
N PHE A 39 3.03 7.85 -17.12
CA PHE A 39 4.42 7.40 -17.28
C PHE A 39 5.43 8.55 -17.28
N ALA A 40 5.04 9.75 -17.73
CA ALA A 40 5.88 10.93 -17.63
C ALA A 40 6.09 11.35 -16.17
N ASP A 41 5.02 11.35 -15.37
CA ASP A 41 5.08 11.68 -13.94
C ASP A 41 5.94 10.65 -13.18
N ILE A 42 5.77 9.36 -13.46
CA ILE A 42 6.57 8.27 -12.87
C ILE A 42 8.06 8.43 -13.22
N LYS A 43 8.37 8.74 -14.49
CA LYS A 43 9.74 8.96 -14.95
C LYS A 43 10.37 10.18 -14.28
N GLU A 44 9.61 11.26 -14.12
CA GLU A 44 10.06 12.46 -13.43
C GLU A 44 10.40 12.16 -11.97
N ALA A 45 9.51 11.50 -11.24
CA ALA A 45 9.74 11.11 -9.85
C ALA A 45 10.99 10.23 -9.69
N ALA A 46 11.11 9.19 -10.53
CA ALA A 46 12.26 8.29 -10.50
C ALA A 46 13.59 9.03 -10.74
N LYS A 47 13.63 9.90 -11.75
CA LYS A 47 14.84 10.67 -12.08
C LYS A 47 15.20 11.69 -11.01
N ARG A 48 14.20 12.43 -10.51
CA ARG A 48 14.39 13.47 -9.51
C ARG A 48 14.88 12.89 -8.18
N LEU A 49 14.42 11.69 -7.84
CA LEU A 49 14.74 11.05 -6.57
C LEU A 49 15.97 10.12 -6.64
N ALA A 50 16.44 9.75 -7.85
CA ALA A 50 17.61 8.89 -8.02
C ALA A 50 18.88 9.37 -7.29
N PRO A 51 19.24 10.67 -7.26
CA PRO A 51 20.42 11.15 -6.54
C PRO A 51 20.37 10.94 -5.02
N HIS A 52 19.18 10.68 -4.46
CA HIS A 52 18.96 10.59 -3.02
C HIS A 52 19.01 9.16 -2.47
N ASP A 53 19.29 8.18 -3.33
CA ASP A 53 19.35 6.75 -2.98
C ASP A 53 18.08 6.28 -2.25
N ILE A 54 16.93 6.69 -2.78
CA ILE A 54 15.61 6.38 -2.23
C ILE A 54 15.13 5.05 -2.81
N LYS A 55 14.78 4.12 -1.91
CA LYS A 55 14.01 2.94 -2.26
C LYS A 55 12.54 3.31 -2.35
N PHE A 56 11.87 2.89 -3.40
CA PHE A 56 10.44 3.12 -3.58
C PHE A 56 9.64 1.95 -3.01
N GLU A 57 8.58 2.30 -2.30
CA GLU A 57 7.40 1.47 -2.15
C GLU A 57 6.48 1.74 -3.35
N HIS A 58 6.28 0.74 -4.19
CA HIS A 58 5.46 0.88 -5.39
C HIS A 58 4.01 0.54 -5.08
N GLU A 59 3.17 1.56 -4.98
CA GLU A 59 1.73 1.41 -4.72
C GLU A 59 1.00 0.84 -5.96
N ILE A 60 0.48 -0.38 -5.81
CA ILE A 60 -0.20 -1.17 -6.84
C ILE A 60 -1.68 -1.32 -6.45
N TYR A 61 -2.55 -0.55 -7.09
CA TYR A 61 -3.99 -0.56 -6.84
C TYR A 61 -4.75 -1.51 -7.77
N ASP A 62 -4.11 -1.98 -8.83
CA ASP A 62 -4.69 -2.89 -9.81
C ASP A 62 -3.59 -3.64 -10.56
N VAL A 63 -3.94 -4.75 -11.21
CA VAL A 63 -3.03 -5.61 -11.96
C VAL A 63 -2.32 -4.85 -13.08
N GLY A 64 -2.98 -3.89 -13.73
CA GLY A 64 -2.36 -3.01 -14.72
C GLY A 64 -1.14 -2.24 -14.17
N HIS A 65 -1.14 -1.91 -12.87
CA HIS A 65 -0.01 -1.20 -12.24
C HIS A 65 1.23 -2.10 -12.11
N LEU A 66 1.08 -3.42 -12.00
CA LEU A 66 2.21 -4.37 -12.05
C LEU A 66 2.86 -4.35 -13.43
N TYR A 67 2.06 -4.35 -14.51
CA TYR A 67 2.59 -4.26 -15.87
C TYR A 67 3.27 -2.91 -16.13
N ASN A 68 2.72 -1.81 -15.61
CA ASN A 68 3.35 -0.50 -15.68
C ASN A 68 4.74 -0.49 -15.01
N LEU A 69 4.84 -1.10 -13.81
CA LEU A 69 6.13 -1.22 -13.13
C LEU A 69 7.11 -2.12 -13.91
N LYS A 70 6.65 -3.24 -14.45
CA LYS A 70 7.48 -4.11 -15.29
C LYS A 70 8.07 -3.36 -16.48
N PHE A 71 7.25 -2.57 -17.18
CA PHE A 71 7.72 -1.70 -18.26
C PHE A 71 8.78 -0.70 -17.78
N CYS A 72 8.57 -0.07 -16.62
CA CYS A 72 9.55 0.86 -16.04
C CYS A 72 10.87 0.16 -15.68
N MET A 73 10.82 -1.08 -15.18
CA MET A 73 12.03 -1.88 -14.92
C MET A 73 12.75 -2.27 -16.21
N ASP A 74 12.01 -2.70 -17.24
CA ASP A 74 12.59 -3.11 -18.54
C ASP A 74 13.28 -1.96 -19.28
N THR A 75 12.85 -0.73 -19.01
CA THR A 75 13.48 0.50 -19.52
C THR A 75 14.59 1.04 -18.62
N GLY A 76 14.94 0.34 -17.54
CA GLY A 76 16.02 0.67 -16.61
C GLY A 76 15.69 1.80 -15.63
N LEU A 77 14.41 2.17 -15.49
CA LEU A 77 13.99 3.27 -14.61
C LEU A 77 14.07 2.88 -13.12
N PHE A 78 13.76 1.62 -12.80
CA PHE A 78 13.84 1.07 -11.45
C PHE A 78 14.68 -0.20 -11.44
N LYS A 79 15.38 -0.44 -10.33
CA LYS A 79 16.27 -1.59 -10.14
C LYS A 79 15.71 -2.55 -9.10
N ALA A 80 15.86 -3.85 -9.37
CA ALA A 80 15.54 -4.91 -8.42
C ALA A 80 16.46 -4.85 -7.17
N PRO A 81 16.00 -5.41 -6.02
CA PRO A 81 14.65 -5.89 -5.78
C PRO A 81 13.66 -4.72 -5.64
N VAL A 82 12.45 -4.82 -6.16
CA VAL A 82 11.41 -3.79 -5.95
C VAL A 82 10.53 -4.14 -4.75
N PHE A 83 9.98 -3.13 -4.06
CA PHE A 83 9.01 -3.35 -2.99
C PHE A 83 7.61 -2.99 -3.49
N LEU A 84 6.72 -3.98 -3.56
CA LEU A 84 5.35 -3.83 -4.06
C LEU A 84 4.38 -3.69 -2.87
N GLN A 85 3.56 -2.65 -2.87
CA GLN A 85 2.44 -2.55 -1.92
C GLN A 85 1.15 -2.80 -2.68
N PHE A 86 0.48 -3.92 -2.40
CA PHE A 86 -0.84 -4.19 -2.97
C PHE A 86 -1.89 -3.43 -2.17
N VAL A 87 -2.50 -2.43 -2.79
CA VAL A 87 -3.54 -1.60 -2.18
C VAL A 87 -4.91 -2.04 -2.67
N MET A 88 -5.70 -2.61 -1.77
CA MET A 88 -6.97 -3.25 -2.13
C MET A 88 -8.17 -2.58 -1.44
N GLY A 89 -9.27 -2.46 -2.18
CA GLY A 89 -10.56 -1.96 -1.67
C GLY A 89 -10.81 -0.46 -1.84
N ILE A 90 -9.98 0.24 -2.62
CA ILE A 90 -10.23 1.62 -3.01
C ILE A 90 -11.23 1.65 -4.18
N LEU A 91 -12.25 2.51 -4.11
CA LEU A 91 -13.20 2.68 -5.22
C LEU A 91 -12.48 3.30 -6.42
N GLY A 92 -12.35 2.51 -7.49
CA GLY A 92 -11.56 2.83 -8.67
C GLY A 92 -10.32 1.94 -8.84
N GLY A 93 -9.96 1.14 -7.83
CA GLY A 93 -8.96 0.08 -7.89
C GLY A 93 -9.57 -1.32 -7.75
N ILE A 94 -8.72 -2.31 -7.46
CA ILE A 94 -9.11 -3.70 -7.29
C ILE A 94 -9.86 -3.93 -5.96
N GLY A 95 -10.77 -4.91 -5.96
CA GLY A 95 -11.56 -5.31 -4.79
C GLY A 95 -10.71 -5.91 -3.67
N ALA A 96 -11.22 -5.85 -2.43
CA ALA A 96 -10.54 -6.33 -1.22
C ALA A 96 -10.90 -7.78 -0.83
N ASP A 97 -11.06 -8.66 -1.82
CA ASP A 97 -11.29 -10.10 -1.66
C ASP A 97 -9.98 -10.91 -1.81
N ILE A 98 -9.98 -12.13 -1.28
CA ILE A 98 -8.78 -12.99 -1.22
C ILE A 98 -8.38 -13.46 -2.62
N GLU A 99 -9.35 -13.67 -3.51
CA GLU A 99 -9.15 -14.06 -4.90
C GLU A 99 -8.32 -13.01 -5.64
N ASN A 100 -8.65 -11.72 -5.47
CA ASN A 100 -7.86 -10.62 -6.00
C ASN A 100 -6.46 -10.55 -5.41
N LEU A 101 -6.27 -10.79 -4.11
CA LEU A 101 -4.94 -10.83 -3.48
C LEU A 101 -4.07 -11.93 -4.11
N VAL A 102 -4.63 -13.14 -4.24
CA VAL A 102 -3.95 -14.28 -4.87
C VAL A 102 -3.63 -13.97 -6.34
N PHE A 103 -4.55 -13.32 -7.06
CA PHE A 103 -4.35 -12.95 -8.46
C PHE A 103 -3.24 -11.92 -8.65
N MET A 104 -3.19 -10.87 -7.81
CA MET A 104 -2.11 -9.88 -7.81
C MET A 104 -0.76 -10.52 -7.51
N LYS A 105 -0.69 -11.36 -6.47
CA LYS A 105 0.54 -12.07 -6.10
C LYS A 105 1.02 -12.99 -7.23
N LYS A 106 0.14 -13.79 -7.83
CA LYS A 106 0.50 -14.65 -8.99
C LYS A 106 0.99 -13.85 -10.18
N THR A 107 0.40 -12.68 -10.41
CA THR A 107 0.86 -11.79 -11.50
C THR A 107 2.23 -11.20 -11.17
N ALA A 108 2.48 -10.81 -9.92
CA ALA A 108 3.79 -10.36 -9.48
C ALA A 108 4.86 -11.45 -9.61
N ASP A 109 4.58 -12.67 -9.17
CA ASP A 109 5.47 -13.83 -9.35
C ASP A 109 5.85 -14.02 -10.83
N LYS A 110 4.85 -13.97 -11.72
CA LYS A 110 5.05 -14.11 -13.16
C LYS A 110 5.93 -13.00 -13.76
N LEU A 111 5.77 -11.76 -13.30
CA LEU A 111 6.43 -10.59 -13.89
C LEU A 111 7.83 -10.32 -13.30
N PHE A 112 8.02 -10.62 -12.01
CA PHE A 112 9.21 -10.22 -11.26
C PHE A 112 10.01 -11.40 -10.70
N GLY A 113 9.46 -12.62 -10.65
CA GLY A 113 10.13 -13.78 -10.06
C GLY A 113 10.62 -13.49 -8.64
N ASP A 114 11.89 -13.74 -8.35
CA ASP A 114 12.49 -13.47 -7.03
C ASP A 114 12.98 -12.02 -6.86
N SER A 115 12.71 -11.13 -7.83
CA SER A 115 13.21 -9.75 -7.86
C SER A 115 12.32 -8.77 -7.09
N TYR A 116 11.47 -9.23 -6.18
CA TYR A 116 10.59 -8.35 -5.41
C TYR A 116 10.36 -8.82 -3.97
N ARG A 117 10.04 -7.85 -3.12
CA ARG A 117 9.34 -8.03 -1.85
C ARG A 117 7.97 -7.41 -1.98
N TRP A 118 7.00 -7.88 -1.21
CA TRP A 118 5.65 -7.31 -1.26
C TRP A 118 5.00 -7.18 0.10
N SER A 119 4.05 -6.27 0.19
CA SER A 119 3.16 -6.02 1.31
C SER A 119 1.73 -5.90 0.81
N VAL A 120 0.76 -6.02 1.72
CA VAL A 120 -0.63 -5.69 1.45
C VAL A 120 -1.17 -4.61 2.39
N LEU A 121 -2.04 -3.78 1.85
CA LEU A 121 -2.97 -2.91 2.54
C LEU A 121 -4.40 -3.30 2.14
N GLY A 122 -5.26 -3.48 3.14
CA GLY A 122 -6.70 -3.65 2.94
C GLY A 122 -7.48 -2.46 3.48
N ALA A 123 -8.28 -1.81 2.65
CA ALA A 123 -9.07 -0.65 3.07
C ALA A 123 -10.14 -1.02 4.12
N GLY A 124 -10.19 -0.23 5.20
CA GLY A 124 -11.21 -0.33 6.25
C GLY A 124 -11.28 -1.70 6.90
N ALA A 125 -12.46 -2.34 6.82
CA ALA A 125 -12.71 -3.63 7.47
C ALA A 125 -11.87 -4.79 6.90
N ALA A 126 -11.28 -4.62 5.70
CA ALA A 126 -10.43 -5.62 5.07
C ALA A 126 -8.98 -5.62 5.59
N GLN A 127 -8.56 -4.63 6.38
CA GLN A 127 -7.19 -4.46 6.87
C GLN A 127 -6.64 -5.73 7.54
N MET A 128 -7.33 -6.23 8.57
CA MET A 128 -6.86 -7.38 9.35
C MET A 128 -6.96 -8.71 8.57
N PRO A 129 -8.08 -9.03 7.87
CA PRO A 129 -8.17 -10.25 7.07
C PRO A 129 -7.11 -10.34 5.96
N LEU A 130 -6.90 -9.27 5.18
CA LEU A 130 -5.92 -9.27 4.10
C LEU A 130 -4.49 -9.33 4.63
N ALA A 131 -4.16 -8.57 5.68
CA ALA A 131 -2.84 -8.64 6.32
C ALA A 131 -2.53 -10.05 6.83
N THR A 132 -3.51 -10.71 7.47
CA THR A 132 -3.35 -12.10 7.96
C THR A 132 -3.13 -13.07 6.80
N ALA A 133 -3.91 -12.96 5.72
CA ALA A 133 -3.73 -13.81 4.55
C ALA A 133 -2.36 -13.59 3.88
N ALA A 134 -1.94 -12.33 3.73
CA ALA A 134 -0.66 -12.01 3.12
C ALA A 134 0.53 -12.55 3.93
N SER A 135 0.49 -12.49 5.26
CA SER A 135 1.56 -13.06 6.09
C SER A 135 1.73 -14.56 5.86
N GLN A 136 0.63 -15.29 5.66
CA GLN A 136 0.65 -16.72 5.36
C GLN A 136 1.04 -17.05 3.90
N MET A 137 1.09 -16.04 3.03
CA MET A 137 1.56 -16.15 1.64
C MET A 137 3.02 -15.70 1.47
N GLY A 138 3.73 -15.43 2.58
CA GLY A 138 5.11 -14.93 2.57
C GLY A 138 5.23 -13.44 2.23
N GLY A 139 4.14 -12.68 2.37
CA GLY A 139 4.11 -11.23 2.21
C GLY A 139 4.30 -10.48 3.53
N ASN A 140 4.57 -9.19 3.42
CA ASN A 140 4.57 -8.24 4.54
C ASN A 140 3.17 -7.64 4.72
N VAL A 141 2.97 -6.88 5.80
CA VAL A 141 1.67 -6.30 6.15
C VAL A 141 1.78 -4.80 6.41
N ARG A 142 0.76 -4.05 6.00
CA ARG A 142 0.57 -2.65 6.35
C ARG A 142 -0.74 -2.47 7.13
N VAL A 143 -0.64 -1.74 8.24
CA VAL A 143 -1.76 -1.32 9.07
C VAL A 143 -1.58 0.14 9.47
N GLY A 144 -2.67 0.80 9.84
CA GLY A 144 -2.66 2.19 10.28
C GLY A 144 -4.01 2.87 10.11
N LEU A 145 -4.17 4.00 10.81
CA LEU A 145 -5.36 4.84 10.78
C LEU A 145 -5.59 5.50 9.42
N GLU A 146 -4.54 5.61 8.60
CA GLU A 146 -4.66 6.00 7.18
C GLU A 146 -5.58 5.04 6.41
N ASP A 147 -5.46 3.74 6.69
CA ASP A 147 -6.09 2.71 5.90
C ASP A 147 -7.43 2.25 6.52
N SER A 148 -7.54 2.31 7.85
CA SER A 148 -8.76 1.98 8.59
C SER A 148 -8.86 2.74 9.90
N LEU A 149 -9.99 3.38 10.15
CA LEU A 149 -10.29 4.03 11.43
C LEU A 149 -10.73 3.06 12.53
N PHE A 150 -10.91 1.76 12.23
CA PHE A 150 -11.56 0.81 13.12
C PHE A 150 -10.59 -0.29 13.59
N ILE A 151 -10.68 -0.68 14.86
CA ILE A 151 -9.94 -1.85 15.40
C ILE A 151 -10.74 -3.15 15.25
N LYS A 152 -12.08 -3.06 15.29
CA LYS A 152 -13.03 -4.13 15.00
C LYS A 152 -14.35 -3.53 14.51
N ARG A 153 -15.28 -4.37 14.06
CA ARG A 153 -16.58 -3.93 13.53
C ARG A 153 -17.28 -3.00 14.52
N GLY A 154 -17.49 -1.74 14.11
CA GLY A 154 -18.20 -0.73 14.90
C GLY A 154 -17.38 -0.06 16.01
N GLU A 155 -16.10 -0.37 16.17
CA GLU A 155 -15.24 0.23 17.20
C GLU A 155 -14.02 0.91 16.58
N LEU A 156 -13.89 2.21 16.84
CA LEU A 156 -12.75 3.01 16.38
C LEU A 156 -11.46 2.54 17.06
N ALA A 157 -10.37 2.54 16.29
CA ALA A 157 -9.05 2.38 16.85
C ALA A 157 -8.65 3.65 17.62
N THR A 158 -8.07 3.46 18.79
CA THR A 158 -7.61 4.55 19.66
C THR A 158 -6.23 5.08 19.27
N SER A 159 -5.45 4.27 18.55
CA SER A 159 -4.12 4.63 18.05
C SER A 159 -3.67 3.70 16.92
N ASN A 160 -2.68 4.13 16.15
CA ASN A 160 -1.95 3.24 15.24
C ASN A 160 -1.32 2.05 15.98
N ALA A 161 -0.77 2.28 17.18
CA ALA A 161 -0.15 1.24 18.00
C ALA A 161 -1.12 0.09 18.30
N GLN A 162 -2.39 0.40 18.57
CA GLN A 162 -3.41 -0.62 18.82
C GLN A 162 -3.61 -1.57 17.61
N GLN A 163 -3.51 -1.04 16.38
CA GLN A 163 -3.58 -1.86 15.17
C GLN A 163 -2.30 -2.66 14.96
N VAL A 164 -1.13 -2.07 15.23
CA VAL A 164 0.17 -2.76 15.18
C VAL A 164 0.21 -3.94 16.15
N GLU A 165 -0.18 -3.73 17.42
CA GLU A 165 -0.25 -4.79 18.43
C GLU A 165 -1.18 -5.94 18.01
N LYS A 166 -2.32 -5.59 17.39
CA LYS A 166 -3.29 -6.58 16.94
C LYS A 166 -2.73 -7.45 15.82
N ILE A 167 -2.14 -6.87 14.78
CA ILE A 167 -1.59 -7.66 13.67
C ILE A 167 -0.35 -8.43 14.11
N ARG A 168 0.51 -7.84 14.95
CA ARG A 168 1.66 -8.52 15.55
C ARG A 168 1.25 -9.81 16.25
N ARG A 169 0.27 -9.75 17.16
CA ARG A 169 -0.22 -10.93 17.87
C ARG A 169 -0.71 -12.01 16.90
N ILE A 170 -1.49 -11.64 15.89
CA ILE A 170 -2.02 -12.61 14.91
C ILE A 170 -0.87 -13.30 14.15
N VAL A 171 0.12 -12.54 13.69
CA VAL A 171 1.24 -13.06 12.89
C VAL A 171 2.17 -13.92 13.74
N GLU A 172 2.43 -13.53 15.00
CA GLU A 172 3.21 -14.32 15.97
C GLU A 172 2.48 -15.61 16.38
N ASP A 173 1.16 -15.56 16.62
CA ASP A 173 0.34 -16.75 16.92
C ASP A 173 0.32 -17.76 15.75
N LEU A 174 0.56 -17.28 14.52
CA LEU A 174 0.66 -18.10 13.31
C LEU A 174 2.11 -18.53 13.00
N GLY A 175 3.07 -18.23 13.88
CA GLY A 175 4.43 -18.75 13.84
C GLY A 175 5.45 -17.91 13.06
N ALA A 176 5.13 -16.65 12.74
CA ALA A 176 6.08 -15.72 12.12
C ALA A 176 6.62 -14.70 13.14
N GLU A 177 7.76 -14.09 12.84
CA GLU A 177 8.39 -13.06 13.67
C GLU A 177 8.32 -11.69 12.98
N ILE A 178 8.25 -10.61 13.77
CA ILE A 178 8.21 -9.24 13.24
C ILE A 178 9.63 -8.72 13.07
N ALA A 179 9.95 -8.31 11.84
CA ALA A 179 11.22 -7.64 11.54
C ALA A 179 11.38 -6.35 12.36
N THR A 180 12.54 -6.22 12.98
CA THR A 180 13.05 -4.96 13.53
C THR A 180 13.29 -3.95 12.39
N PRO A 181 13.41 -2.65 12.71
CA PRO A 181 13.76 -1.65 11.72
C PRO A 181 15.09 -1.93 10.99
N ASP A 182 16.07 -2.55 11.65
CA ASP A 182 17.36 -2.86 11.03
C ASP A 182 17.25 -4.04 10.05
N GLU A 183 16.51 -5.08 10.42
CA GLU A 183 16.18 -6.19 9.50
C GLU A 183 15.36 -5.70 8.31
N ALA A 184 14.40 -4.81 8.52
CA ALA A 184 13.63 -4.21 7.43
C ALA A 184 14.53 -3.42 6.46
N ARG A 185 15.54 -2.69 6.98
CA ARG A 185 16.53 -2.00 6.13
C ARG A 185 17.38 -2.99 5.33
N GLU A 186 17.79 -4.10 5.91
CA GLU A 186 18.54 -5.14 5.21
C GLU A 186 17.69 -5.80 4.11
N ILE A 187 16.48 -6.26 4.45
CA ILE A 187 15.54 -6.92 3.54
C ILE A 187 15.22 -6.03 2.32
N LEU A 188 15.03 -4.74 2.55
CA LEU A 188 14.63 -3.78 1.50
C LEU A 188 15.83 -3.05 0.86
N GLN A 189 17.06 -3.31 1.34
CA GLN A 189 18.29 -2.64 0.90
C GLN A 189 18.21 -1.11 1.02
N LEU A 190 17.82 -0.64 2.20
CA LEU A 190 17.69 0.78 2.50
C LEU A 190 19.03 1.41 2.89
N LYS A 191 19.19 2.70 2.59
CA LYS A 191 20.44 3.44 2.77
C LYS A 191 20.90 3.64 4.22
N GLY A 192 20.05 3.41 5.22
CA GLY A 192 20.36 3.72 6.62
C GLY A 192 19.69 4.99 7.13
N GLY A 193 19.40 5.03 8.44
CA GLY A 193 18.73 6.16 9.10
C GLY A 193 19.65 7.37 9.30
N ASP A 194 20.97 7.18 9.29
CA ASP A 194 22.01 8.21 9.36
C ASP A 194 22.24 8.92 8.01
N ARG A 195 21.65 8.42 6.93
CA ARG A 195 21.80 8.93 5.55
C ARG A 195 20.55 9.67 5.04
N VAL A 196 19.75 10.22 5.94
CA VAL A 196 18.56 11.02 5.65
C VAL A 196 18.79 12.49 6.05
N GLY A 197 18.07 13.42 5.42
CA GLY A 197 18.26 14.86 5.59
C GLY A 197 17.22 15.52 6.50
N PHE A 198 16.91 14.90 7.64
CA PHE A 198 16.02 15.43 8.69
C PHE A 198 16.54 15.09 10.08
#